data_AF-A0A9D1JHV1-F1
#
_entry.id   AF-A0A9D1JHV1-F1
#
_cell.length_a   1.000
_cell.length_b   1.000
_cell.length_c   1.000
_cell.angle_alpha   90.00
_cell.angle_beta   90.00
_cell.angle_gamma   90.00
#
_symmetry.space_group_name_H-M   'P 1'
#
loop_
_entity.id
_entity.type
_entity.pdbx_description
1 polymer ?
#
loop_
_entity_poly.entity_id
_entity_poly.type
_entity_poly.pdbx_seq_one_letter_code
_entity_poly.pdbx_strand_id
1 'polypeptide(L)'
;MCNTIKKLLALLLSASILALSGCTSDGSTVTGGDAWDGVGGMWPESQGLISSIFAKDVEYESFTPSDNIVLPVETSEITNVVQLEKTLFIAAADGIYSLNLESGESGQLCEAKFAAVHADSLFTYDAGSGKISVYNASGEPVQEITLSVQTDELEVEGFYVTDDCYVFICYDMSENIYSTQYNAFSRETLENVCSFNEKASSTRQYYVYSAYKGNSILKAGESSFDARIVKIYELNFDSGEMENIVDVTLDANPSYTSYGIAYNSKKGTALALIGPKNSTDASAVRLIEFSLDSTDNVLQQKFFITPVDGTKYFVTVYENIVSAICSADNEYRYFDYVNPPQSITLACSFASFYDDVISGFEEETGILVRTVNYGADQENRLDIKLMAGDTDFDLFIPSFSEQQKYFSAGMYEDLSQYDGLKQRLDQNAAANAMASLGDTYVGMPISIGLYIDKQAYPDSGPQAYSIIMSKLLYCANNFNIIEGTYLDPDGDELYKLLKFIYDNPDGNEAEMPYSDDCMLINSEFLVMNPSGSNKENTVKFLEYVFDAMQSSYIDISTAENVYILWKTYSPTYSQAIYSAANKISQCDGKNSTIKQIAKEAAQETLMLLAG
;
A
#
# COMPACT_ATOMS: atom_id res chain seq x y z
N MET A 1 37.20 10.00 16.65
CA MET A 1 36.73 9.08 15.59
C MET A 1 37.44 7.71 15.57
N CYS A 2 38.07 7.20 16.65
CA CYS A 2 38.78 5.90 16.59
C CYS A 2 38.61 4.96 17.82
N ASN A 3 37.69 5.24 18.76
CA ASN A 3 37.52 4.40 19.96
C ASN A 3 36.07 3.98 20.30
N THR A 4 35.05 4.54 19.64
CA THR A 4 33.64 4.16 19.93
C THR A 4 33.16 3.00 19.06
N ILE A 5 33.70 2.85 17.85
CA ILE A 5 33.37 1.77 16.90
C ILE A 5 33.94 0.40 17.35
N LYS A 6 35.00 0.38 18.17
CA LYS A 6 35.61 -0.88 18.67
C LYS A 6 34.87 -1.53 19.84
N LYS A 7 33.95 -0.82 20.52
CA LYS A 7 33.14 -1.41 21.60
C LYS A 7 31.83 -2.02 21.11
N LEU A 8 31.32 -1.58 19.96
CA LEU A 8 30.15 -2.21 19.32
C LEU A 8 30.51 -3.55 18.67
N LEU A 9 31.75 -3.72 18.16
CA LEU A 9 32.17 -4.96 17.50
C LEU A 9 32.62 -6.10 18.44
N ALA A 10 32.92 -5.81 19.71
CA ALA A 10 33.47 -6.81 20.65
C ALA A 10 32.39 -7.53 21.50
N LEU A 11 31.20 -6.94 21.67
CA LEU A 11 30.11 -7.58 22.42
C LEU A 11 29.24 -8.50 21.55
N LEU A 12 29.28 -8.32 20.22
CA LEU A 12 28.51 -9.10 19.24
C LEU A 12 29.19 -10.42 18.80
N LEU A 13 30.33 -10.79 19.39
CA LEU A 13 31.18 -11.89 18.87
C LEU A 13 31.71 -12.87 19.92
N SER A 14 31.21 -12.89 21.16
CA SER A 14 31.83 -13.72 22.22
C SER A 14 30.92 -14.41 23.24
N ALA A 15 29.66 -14.75 22.88
CA ALA A 15 28.87 -15.67 23.72
C ALA A 15 28.09 -16.74 22.93
N SER A 16 28.53 -17.03 21.71
CA SER A 16 28.20 -18.27 21.02
C SER A 16 29.33 -19.29 21.28
N ILE A 17 28.96 -20.46 21.78
CA ILE A 17 29.68 -21.75 21.73
C ILE A 17 30.53 -22.14 22.95
N LEU A 18 29.98 -23.07 23.74
CA LEU A 18 30.53 -24.33 24.28
C LEU A 18 29.87 -24.60 25.66
N ALA A 19 29.40 -25.77 26.05
CA ALA A 19 29.13 -27.06 25.42
C ALA A 19 28.47 -27.90 26.52
N LEU A 20 27.36 -28.58 26.24
CA LEU A 20 26.98 -29.79 26.96
C LEU A 20 26.38 -30.78 25.95
N SER A 21 27.27 -31.56 25.34
CA SER A 21 27.02 -32.95 24.96
C SER A 21 27.69 -33.81 26.06
N GLY A 22 27.19 -34.95 26.49
CA GLY A 22 25.99 -35.71 26.18
C GLY A 22 25.95 -36.93 27.11
N CYS A 23 24.87 -37.69 27.09
CA CYS A 23 24.90 -39.12 27.35
C CYS A 23 23.75 -39.78 26.56
N THR A 24 24.17 -40.59 25.61
CA THR A 24 23.40 -41.48 24.75
C THR A 24 22.80 -42.67 25.51
N SER A 25 21.62 -43.12 25.11
CA SER A 25 21.35 -44.55 24.88
C SER A 25 20.10 -44.75 24.01
N ASP A 26 20.35 -45.09 22.74
CA ASP A 26 19.67 -46.01 21.82
C ASP A 26 18.18 -46.38 21.99
N GLY A 27 17.46 -46.32 20.85
CA GLY A 27 16.29 -47.18 20.61
C GLY A 27 15.36 -46.76 19.48
N SER A 28 15.61 -47.28 18.27
CA SER A 28 14.68 -47.50 17.13
C SER A 28 14.15 -46.30 16.31
N THR A 29 14.65 -46.30 15.06
CA THR A 29 14.02 -45.91 13.78
C THR A 29 12.50 -46.07 13.69
N VAL A 30 11.82 -45.12 13.02
CA VAL A 30 11.09 -45.27 11.73
C VAL A 30 10.18 -44.03 11.48
N THR A 31 10.45 -43.36 10.35
CA THR A 31 9.61 -42.54 9.43
C THR A 31 8.27 -41.93 9.86
N GLY A 32 8.04 -40.69 9.40
CA GLY A 32 6.71 -40.14 9.14
C GLY A 32 6.50 -38.77 9.78
N GLY A 33 6.91 -37.70 9.08
CA GLY A 33 6.26 -36.40 9.30
C GLY A 33 4.86 -36.54 8.74
N ASP A 34 3.86 -36.34 9.60
CA ASP A 34 2.45 -36.49 9.27
C ASP A 34 2.09 -35.63 8.05
N ALA A 35 1.95 -36.33 6.93
CA ALA A 35 1.16 -35.88 5.81
C ALA A 35 -0.23 -35.53 6.34
N TRP A 36 -0.68 -34.31 6.05
CA TRP A 36 -2.08 -33.96 6.08
C TRP A 36 -2.82 -34.76 5.00
N ASP A 37 -3.10 -36.02 5.30
CA ASP A 37 -4.05 -36.84 4.55
C ASP A 37 -5.45 -36.59 5.13
N GLY A 38 -6.33 -35.99 4.34
CA GLY A 38 -7.77 -36.25 4.48
C GLY A 38 -8.73 -35.07 4.46
N VAL A 39 -8.74 -34.29 3.39
CA VAL A 39 -10.00 -34.09 2.66
C VAL A 39 -9.75 -34.39 1.19
N GLY A 40 -9.88 -35.68 0.85
CA GLY A 40 -10.06 -36.10 -0.53
C GLY A 40 -11.38 -35.55 -1.05
N GLY A 41 -11.31 -34.41 -1.72
CA GLY A 41 -12.27 -34.02 -2.74
C GLY A 41 -11.71 -34.46 -4.08
N MET A 42 -12.47 -35.26 -4.82
CA MET A 42 -12.21 -35.50 -6.25
C MET A 42 -11.98 -34.15 -6.93
N TRP A 43 -10.80 -33.93 -7.50
CA TRP A 43 -10.59 -32.85 -8.44
C TRP A 43 -11.56 -33.07 -9.61
N PRO A 44 -12.53 -32.17 -9.85
CA PRO A 44 -13.28 -32.21 -11.09
C PRO A 44 -12.29 -31.92 -12.23
N GLU A 45 -12.33 -32.73 -13.29
CA GLU A 45 -11.69 -32.39 -14.55
C GLU A 45 -12.07 -30.96 -14.96
N SER A 46 -11.05 -30.09 -15.12
CA SER A 46 -11.06 -28.79 -15.82
C SER A 46 -12.38 -27.99 -15.74
N GLN A 47 -12.79 -27.58 -14.53
CA GLN A 47 -13.78 -26.51 -14.37
C GLN A 47 -13.05 -25.24 -13.97
N GLY A 48 -13.20 -24.16 -14.75
CA GLY A 48 -12.48 -22.91 -14.52
C GLY A 48 -12.72 -22.37 -13.12
N LEU A 49 -11.65 -21.89 -12.50
CA LEU A 49 -11.65 -21.41 -11.11
C LEU A 49 -11.80 -19.88 -11.11
N ILE A 50 -12.67 -19.35 -10.25
CA ILE A 50 -13.08 -17.95 -10.22
C ILE A 50 -12.36 -17.23 -9.07
N SER A 51 -11.78 -16.05 -9.34
CA SER A 51 -11.27 -15.12 -8.30
C SER A 51 -11.82 -13.71 -8.50
N SER A 52 -12.25 -13.06 -7.41
CA SER A 52 -12.79 -11.69 -7.40
C SER A 52 -11.86 -10.73 -6.64
N ILE A 53 -11.26 -9.75 -7.35
CA ILE A 53 -10.50 -8.67 -6.70
C ILE A 53 -11.05 -7.26 -7.03
N PHE A 54 -12.01 -7.17 -7.96
CA PHE A 54 -12.73 -5.93 -8.32
C PHE A 54 -14.23 -6.21 -8.56
N ALA A 55 -14.77 -7.25 -7.91
CA ALA A 55 -16.06 -7.85 -8.29
C ALA A 55 -16.16 -8.27 -9.77
N LYS A 56 -15.01 -8.37 -10.48
CA LYS A 56 -14.90 -9.05 -11.77
C LYS A 56 -14.54 -10.50 -11.48
N ASP A 57 -15.51 -11.39 -11.61
CA ASP A 57 -15.26 -12.82 -11.62
C ASP A 57 -14.43 -13.16 -12.85
N VAL A 58 -13.17 -13.55 -12.63
CA VAL A 58 -12.28 -13.99 -13.71
C VAL A 58 -12.09 -15.49 -13.62
N GLU A 59 -12.39 -16.17 -14.73
CA GLU A 59 -12.22 -17.61 -14.88
C GLU A 59 -10.81 -17.93 -15.41
N TYR A 60 -10.09 -18.79 -14.70
CA TYR A 60 -8.75 -19.25 -15.07
C TYR A 60 -8.73 -20.70 -15.54
N GLU A 61 -7.90 -20.97 -16.54
CA GLU A 61 -7.40 -22.31 -16.83
C GLU A 61 -6.22 -22.59 -15.90
N SER A 62 -6.51 -23.12 -14.72
CA SER A 62 -5.52 -23.28 -13.67
C SER A 62 -4.41 -24.26 -14.06
N PHE A 63 -3.17 -23.86 -13.85
CA PHE A 63 -2.03 -24.78 -13.83
C PHE A 63 -1.12 -24.48 -12.63
N THR A 64 -0.27 -25.43 -12.27
CA THR A 64 0.72 -25.27 -11.19
C THR A 64 2.10 -25.49 -11.80
N PRO A 65 3.05 -24.55 -11.63
CA PRO A 65 4.43 -24.74 -12.04
C PRO A 65 5.07 -25.95 -11.34
N SER A 66 6.03 -26.58 -12.02
CA SER A 66 6.80 -27.73 -11.53
C SER A 66 7.68 -27.35 -10.35
N ASP A 67 7.75 -28.24 -9.36
CA ASP A 67 8.67 -28.09 -8.22
C ASP A 67 10.16 -28.19 -8.63
N ASN A 68 10.46 -28.64 -9.85
CA ASN A 68 11.82 -28.85 -10.35
C ASN A 68 12.27 -27.78 -11.37
N ILE A 69 11.72 -26.57 -11.30
CA ILE A 69 12.14 -25.49 -12.19
C ILE A 69 13.58 -25.09 -11.91
N VAL A 70 14.41 -25.13 -12.95
CA VAL A 70 15.79 -24.65 -12.94
C VAL A 70 15.94 -23.65 -14.08
N LEU A 71 16.49 -22.47 -13.78
CA LEU A 71 16.74 -21.47 -14.80
C LEU A 71 17.81 -21.97 -15.78
N PRO A 72 17.62 -21.84 -17.10
CA PRO A 72 18.56 -22.33 -18.11
C PRO A 72 19.85 -21.52 -18.20
N VAL A 73 19.86 -20.31 -17.63
CA VAL A 73 20.98 -19.36 -17.63
C VAL A 73 21.06 -18.69 -16.26
N GLU A 74 22.26 -18.24 -15.90
CA GLU A 74 22.47 -17.41 -14.72
C GLU A 74 21.70 -16.09 -14.87
N THR A 75 20.97 -15.70 -13.83
CA THR A 75 20.11 -14.52 -13.87
C THR A 75 20.83 -13.21 -14.23
N SER A 76 22.14 -13.09 -13.92
CA SER A 76 22.95 -11.92 -14.30
C SER A 76 23.10 -11.73 -15.81
N GLU A 77 22.92 -12.80 -16.58
CA GLU A 77 23.03 -12.81 -18.04
C GLU A 77 21.68 -12.50 -18.72
N ILE A 78 20.58 -12.54 -17.97
CA ILE A 78 19.24 -12.30 -18.50
C ILE A 78 19.09 -10.82 -18.90
N THR A 79 18.63 -10.60 -20.13
CA THR A 79 18.35 -9.29 -20.70
C THR A 79 16.85 -9.02 -20.80
N ASN A 80 16.04 -10.04 -21.05
CA ASN A 80 14.59 -9.95 -21.15
C ASN A 80 13.93 -11.31 -20.83
N VAL A 81 12.69 -11.29 -20.35
CA VAL A 81 11.85 -12.48 -20.18
C VAL A 81 10.45 -12.18 -20.68
N VAL A 82 9.94 -13.06 -21.54
CA VAL A 82 8.56 -13.01 -22.03
C VAL A 82 7.89 -14.35 -21.82
N GLN A 83 6.57 -14.36 -21.70
CA GLN A 83 5.80 -15.58 -21.48
C GLN A 83 4.80 -15.79 -22.60
N LEU A 84 4.77 -17.00 -23.15
CA LEU A 84 3.74 -17.48 -24.05
C LEU A 84 3.20 -18.76 -23.46
N GLU A 85 1.91 -18.75 -23.13
CA GLU A 85 1.28 -19.82 -22.39
C GLU A 85 2.08 -20.22 -21.14
N LYS A 86 2.34 -21.51 -20.97
CA LYS A 86 3.04 -22.09 -19.82
C LYS A 86 4.56 -22.14 -20.03
N THR A 87 5.10 -21.38 -20.99
CA THR A 87 6.53 -21.37 -21.30
C THR A 87 7.10 -19.96 -21.15
N LEU A 88 8.18 -19.85 -20.37
CA LEU A 88 9.00 -18.64 -20.32
C LEU A 88 10.05 -18.70 -21.42
N PHE A 89 10.23 -17.59 -22.12
CA PHE A 89 11.32 -17.36 -23.04
C PHE A 89 12.27 -16.34 -22.44
N ILE A 90 13.48 -16.80 -22.14
CA ILE A 90 14.50 -16.06 -21.40
C ILE A 90 15.59 -15.66 -22.41
N ALA A 91 15.72 -14.37 -22.68
CA ALA A 91 16.79 -13.83 -23.51
C ALA A 91 18.05 -13.60 -22.66
N ALA A 92 19.18 -14.09 -23.15
CA ALA A 92 20.51 -13.94 -22.56
C ALA A 92 21.51 -13.45 -23.63
N ALA A 93 22.77 -13.29 -23.25
CA ALA A 93 23.81 -12.78 -24.15
C ALA A 93 24.08 -13.70 -25.35
N ASP A 94 23.88 -15.00 -25.22
CA ASP A 94 24.19 -16.03 -26.22
C ASP A 94 22.95 -16.64 -26.90
N GLY A 95 21.74 -16.22 -26.53
CA GLY A 95 20.52 -16.61 -27.22
C GLY A 95 19.25 -16.53 -26.38
N ILE A 96 18.20 -17.13 -26.90
CA ILE A 96 16.89 -17.24 -26.27
C ILE A 96 16.70 -18.69 -25.83
N TYR A 97 16.32 -18.87 -24.57
CA TYR A 97 16.06 -20.16 -23.95
C TYR A 97 14.58 -20.30 -23.65
N SER A 98 14.02 -21.49 -23.87
CA SER A 98 12.70 -21.85 -23.38
C SER A 98 12.80 -22.53 -22.03
N LEU A 99 11.83 -22.28 -21.16
CA LEU A 99 11.61 -22.97 -19.89
C LEU A 99 10.12 -23.25 -19.74
N ASN A 100 9.74 -24.53 -19.85
CA ASN A 100 8.36 -24.96 -19.70
C ASN A 100 8.02 -25.09 -18.21
N LEU A 101 7.03 -24.33 -17.75
CA LEU A 101 6.67 -24.23 -16.35
C LEU A 101 6.01 -25.52 -15.81
N GLU A 102 5.33 -26.31 -16.62
CA GLU A 102 4.68 -27.56 -16.15
C GLU A 102 5.65 -28.74 -16.01
N SER A 103 6.60 -28.85 -16.94
CA SER A 103 7.56 -29.97 -16.97
C SER A 103 8.88 -29.63 -16.27
N GLY A 104 9.24 -28.35 -16.19
CA GLY A 104 10.57 -27.89 -15.79
C GLY A 104 11.64 -28.09 -16.86
N GLU A 105 11.28 -28.59 -18.06
CA GLU A 105 12.22 -28.76 -19.16
C GLU A 105 12.67 -27.40 -19.71
N SER A 106 13.95 -27.30 -20.02
CA SER A 106 14.54 -26.08 -20.55
C SER A 106 15.56 -26.38 -21.66
N GLY A 107 15.79 -25.41 -22.53
CA GLY A 107 16.76 -25.54 -23.62
C GLY A 107 16.92 -24.25 -24.42
N GLN A 108 18.05 -24.14 -25.14
CA GLN A 108 18.29 -23.03 -26.05
C GLN A 108 17.43 -23.20 -27.32
N LEU A 109 16.69 -22.16 -27.68
CA LEU A 109 15.83 -22.13 -28.86
C LEU A 109 16.58 -21.58 -30.08
N CYS A 110 17.20 -20.41 -29.94
CA CYS A 110 17.90 -19.74 -31.03
C CYS A 110 18.92 -18.70 -30.55
N GLU A 111 19.82 -18.29 -31.45
CA GLU A 111 20.75 -17.18 -31.24
C GLU A 111 20.06 -15.87 -31.66
N ALA A 112 19.46 -15.17 -30.70
CA ALA A 112 18.87 -13.84 -30.89
C ALA A 112 18.94 -13.05 -29.58
N LYS A 113 18.92 -11.71 -29.67
CA LYS A 113 19.13 -10.81 -28.52
C LYS A 113 17.83 -10.44 -27.81
N PHE A 114 16.73 -10.32 -28.56
CA PHE A 114 15.45 -9.87 -28.02
C PHE A 114 14.33 -10.85 -28.34
N ALA A 115 13.40 -10.97 -27.39
CA ALA A 115 12.19 -11.78 -27.49
C ALA A 115 10.96 -10.89 -27.23
N ALA A 116 9.86 -11.16 -27.93
CA ALA A 116 8.56 -10.55 -27.73
C ALA A 116 7.46 -11.59 -27.96
N VAL A 117 6.35 -11.49 -27.25
CA VAL A 117 5.19 -12.35 -27.45
C VAL A 117 4.01 -11.50 -27.87
N HIS A 118 3.27 -11.98 -28.87
CA HIS A 118 2.02 -11.38 -29.30
C HIS A 118 1.10 -12.45 -29.88
N ALA A 119 -0.15 -12.46 -29.43
CA ALA A 119 -1.10 -13.55 -29.68
C ALA A 119 -0.45 -14.91 -29.37
N ASP A 120 -0.53 -15.88 -30.28
CA ASP A 120 -0.08 -17.25 -30.07
C ASP A 120 1.34 -17.49 -30.63
N SER A 121 2.19 -16.45 -30.65
CA SER A 121 3.50 -16.51 -31.31
C SER A 121 4.60 -15.79 -30.54
N LEU A 122 5.78 -16.39 -30.59
CA LEU A 122 7.03 -15.78 -30.14
C LEU A 122 7.71 -15.11 -31.32
N PHE A 123 8.17 -13.89 -31.12
CA PHE A 123 8.97 -13.13 -32.06
C PHE A 123 10.36 -12.92 -31.47
N THR A 124 11.38 -13.12 -32.28
CA THR A 124 12.77 -12.86 -31.89
C THR A 124 13.40 -11.84 -32.82
N TYR A 125 14.25 -10.98 -32.28
CA TYR A 125 14.98 -9.98 -33.05
C TYR A 125 16.47 -10.08 -32.80
N ASP A 126 17.23 -10.26 -33.87
CA ASP A 126 18.68 -10.09 -33.89
C ASP A 126 19.01 -8.70 -34.42
N ALA A 127 19.48 -7.82 -33.53
CA ALA A 127 19.83 -6.45 -33.87
C ALA A 127 21.09 -6.34 -34.74
N GLY A 128 21.98 -7.35 -34.70
CA GLY A 128 23.17 -7.41 -35.55
C GLY A 128 22.83 -7.68 -37.01
N SER A 129 21.86 -8.57 -37.27
CA SER A 129 21.43 -8.90 -38.64
C SER A 129 20.15 -8.17 -39.08
N GLY A 130 19.44 -7.52 -38.16
CA GLY A 130 18.11 -6.96 -38.39
C GLY A 130 17.04 -8.02 -38.66
N LYS A 131 17.25 -9.28 -38.24
CA LYS A 131 16.36 -10.40 -38.57
C LYS A 131 15.29 -10.57 -37.50
N ILE A 132 14.03 -10.62 -37.92
CA ILE A 132 12.89 -10.98 -37.09
C ILE A 132 12.48 -12.40 -37.45
N SER A 133 12.46 -13.30 -36.47
CA SER A 133 11.99 -14.69 -36.65
C SER A 133 10.74 -14.93 -35.80
N VAL A 134 9.75 -15.60 -36.37
CA VAL A 134 8.48 -15.91 -35.71
C VAL A 134 8.43 -17.40 -35.44
N TYR A 135 8.08 -17.78 -34.22
CA TYR A 135 7.93 -19.15 -33.76
C TYR A 135 6.51 -19.35 -33.24
N ASN A 136 5.96 -20.56 -33.45
CA ASN A 136 4.70 -20.96 -32.81
C ASN A 136 4.93 -21.29 -31.32
N ALA A 137 3.84 -21.55 -30.59
CA ALA A 137 3.90 -21.94 -29.18
C ALA A 137 4.75 -23.19 -28.89
N SER A 138 4.93 -24.07 -29.88
CA SER A 138 5.81 -25.25 -29.78
C SER A 138 7.29 -24.96 -30.05
N GLY A 139 7.65 -23.71 -30.36
CA GLY A 139 9.02 -23.31 -30.67
C GLY A 139 9.47 -23.62 -32.11
N GLU A 140 8.55 -23.95 -33.02
CA GLU A 140 8.89 -24.19 -34.42
C GLU A 140 8.86 -22.87 -35.22
N PRO A 141 9.85 -22.62 -36.10
CA PRO A 141 9.89 -21.40 -36.92
C PRO A 141 8.77 -21.39 -37.97
N VAL A 142 8.04 -20.27 -38.03
CA VAL A 142 6.88 -20.04 -38.90
C VAL A 142 7.22 -19.05 -40.01
N GLN A 143 7.93 -17.97 -39.69
CA GLN A 143 8.20 -16.87 -40.60
C GLN A 143 9.53 -16.18 -40.28
N GLU A 144 10.14 -15.59 -41.29
CA GLU A 144 11.34 -14.78 -41.17
C GLU A 144 11.21 -13.50 -42.00
N ILE A 145 11.61 -12.38 -41.41
CA ILE A 145 11.54 -11.04 -42.00
C ILE A 145 12.85 -10.30 -41.68
N THR A 146 13.24 -9.34 -42.52
CA THR A 146 14.39 -8.46 -42.25
C THR A 146 13.92 -7.02 -42.11
N LEU A 147 14.24 -6.40 -40.98
CA LEU A 147 13.99 -5.00 -40.65
C LEU A 147 15.16 -4.45 -39.82
N SER A 148 16.02 -3.67 -40.47
CA SER A 148 17.18 -3.05 -39.82
C SER A 148 16.79 -1.71 -39.19
N VAL A 149 16.86 -1.64 -37.87
CA VAL A 149 16.58 -0.41 -37.09
C VAL A 149 17.83 0.13 -36.42
N GLN A 150 18.73 -0.76 -35.99
CA GLN A 150 20.02 -0.37 -35.39
C GLN A 150 20.91 0.34 -36.42
N THR A 151 21.50 1.46 -36.02
CA THR A 151 22.47 2.25 -36.81
C THR A 151 23.65 2.66 -35.92
N ASP A 152 24.64 3.36 -36.48
CA ASP A 152 25.74 3.94 -35.69
C ASP A 152 25.25 5.00 -34.68
N GLU A 153 24.07 5.57 -34.92
CA GLU A 153 23.46 6.63 -34.10
C GLU A 153 22.28 6.12 -33.26
N LEU A 154 21.74 4.92 -33.52
CA LEU A 154 20.58 4.35 -32.84
C LEU A 154 20.88 2.94 -32.33
N GLU A 155 20.91 2.76 -31.02
CA GLU A 155 21.04 1.46 -30.36
C GLU A 155 19.64 0.90 -30.02
N VAL A 156 19.34 -0.34 -30.43
CA VAL A 156 18.09 -1.00 -30.03
C VAL A 156 18.21 -1.55 -28.61
N GLU A 157 17.29 -1.14 -27.75
CA GLU A 157 17.23 -1.49 -26.31
C GLU A 157 16.04 -2.39 -25.97
N GLY A 158 14.99 -2.36 -26.79
CA GLY A 158 13.79 -3.17 -26.59
C GLY A 158 13.06 -3.46 -27.89
N PHE A 159 12.39 -4.60 -27.92
CA PHE A 159 11.59 -5.07 -29.04
C PHE A 159 10.25 -5.58 -28.52
N TYR A 160 9.16 -5.06 -29.08
CA TYR A 160 7.78 -5.42 -28.74
C TYR A 160 6.98 -5.63 -30.01
N VAL A 161 5.92 -6.43 -29.92
CA VAL A 161 5.00 -6.68 -31.03
C VAL A 161 3.58 -6.39 -30.56
N THR A 162 2.86 -5.59 -31.34
CA THR A 162 1.46 -5.24 -31.12
C THR A 162 0.59 -5.82 -32.24
N ASP A 163 -0.71 -5.53 -32.23
CA ASP A 163 -1.67 -6.00 -33.25
C ASP A 163 -1.14 -5.77 -34.66
N ASP A 164 -0.74 -4.53 -34.98
CA ASP A 164 -0.32 -4.13 -36.33
C ASP A 164 1.15 -3.70 -36.45
N CYS A 165 1.89 -3.58 -35.35
CA CYS A 165 3.22 -2.96 -35.35
C CYS A 165 4.34 -3.83 -34.76
N TYR A 166 5.53 -3.74 -35.36
CA TYR A 166 6.81 -4.01 -34.70
C TYR A 166 7.28 -2.72 -34.03
N VAL A 167 7.50 -2.76 -32.73
CA VAL A 167 7.88 -1.61 -31.92
C VAL A 167 9.30 -1.78 -31.42
N PHE A 168 10.13 -0.78 -31.68
CA PHE A 168 11.52 -0.72 -31.24
C PHE A 168 11.70 0.46 -30.30
N ILE A 169 12.27 0.16 -29.14
CA ILE A 169 12.73 1.17 -28.20
C ILE A 169 14.21 1.36 -28.47
N CYS A 170 14.55 2.53 -28.98
CA CYS A 170 15.89 2.87 -29.40
C CYS A 170 16.47 3.96 -28.49
N TYR A 171 17.77 3.92 -28.34
CA TYR A 171 18.53 4.94 -27.67
C TYR A 171 19.33 5.73 -28.70
N ASP A 172 19.06 7.03 -28.77
CA ASP A 172 19.73 7.95 -29.69
C ASP A 172 21.07 8.40 -29.10
N MET A 173 22.13 8.08 -29.83
CA MET A 173 23.53 8.34 -29.52
C MET A 173 24.12 9.47 -30.37
N SER A 174 23.31 10.11 -31.22
CA SER A 174 23.77 11.17 -32.15
C SER A 174 24.16 12.47 -31.46
N GLU A 175 23.59 12.76 -30.28
CA GLU A 175 23.89 13.96 -29.50
C GLU A 175 24.61 13.63 -28.17
N ASN A 176 25.34 14.59 -27.58
CA ASN A 176 25.94 14.47 -26.23
C ASN A 176 24.89 14.43 -25.09
N ILE A 177 23.64 14.18 -25.44
CA ILE A 177 22.47 14.11 -24.59
C ILE A 177 21.69 12.88 -24.99
N TYR A 178 21.21 12.16 -23.99
CA TYR A 178 20.60 10.86 -24.17
C TYR A 178 19.10 10.99 -24.42
N SER A 179 18.59 10.44 -25.51
CA SER A 179 17.17 10.45 -25.84
C SER A 179 16.66 9.03 -26.12
N THR A 180 15.52 8.67 -25.54
CA THR A 180 14.80 7.44 -25.89
C THR A 180 13.85 7.74 -27.04
N GLN A 181 13.94 6.97 -28.11
CA GLN A 181 13.06 7.03 -29.26
C GLN A 181 12.21 5.77 -29.33
N TYR A 182 10.92 5.93 -29.58
CA TYR A 182 9.99 4.85 -29.85
C TYR A 182 9.69 4.83 -31.33
N ASN A 183 9.98 3.72 -32.01
CA ASN A 183 9.77 3.55 -33.45
C ASN A 183 8.82 2.38 -33.70
N ALA A 184 7.67 2.65 -34.32
CA ALA A 184 6.71 1.62 -34.72
C ALA A 184 6.72 1.44 -36.25
N PHE A 185 6.80 0.20 -36.70
CA PHE A 185 6.77 -0.20 -38.10
C PHE A 185 5.61 -1.14 -38.36
N SER A 186 4.87 -0.93 -39.45
CA SER A 186 3.78 -1.83 -39.84
C SER A 186 4.27 -3.26 -40.01
N ARG A 187 3.56 -4.24 -39.45
CA ARG A 187 3.84 -5.66 -39.64
C ARG A 187 3.55 -6.12 -41.06
N GLU A 188 2.66 -5.43 -41.78
CA GLU A 188 2.30 -5.74 -43.17
C GLU A 188 3.26 -5.11 -44.18
N THR A 189 3.52 -3.81 -44.05
CA THR A 189 4.30 -3.06 -45.06
C THR A 189 5.76 -2.84 -44.67
N LEU A 190 6.12 -3.03 -43.40
CA LEU A 190 7.44 -2.71 -42.81
C LEU A 190 7.80 -1.21 -42.86
N GLU A 191 6.86 -0.34 -43.25
CA GLU A 191 7.04 1.10 -43.24
C GLU A 191 6.91 1.64 -41.81
N ASN A 192 7.68 2.69 -41.49
CA ASN A 192 7.55 3.40 -40.22
C ASN A 192 6.18 4.11 -40.18
N VAL A 193 5.36 3.74 -39.20
CA VAL A 193 4.00 4.29 -39.04
C VAL A 193 3.95 5.36 -37.95
N CYS A 194 4.82 5.27 -36.96
CA CYS A 194 4.88 6.24 -35.86
C CYS A 194 6.30 6.29 -35.28
N SER A 195 6.79 7.50 -34.98
CA SER A 195 8.04 7.70 -34.26
C SER A 195 7.91 8.92 -33.34
N PHE A 196 8.28 8.78 -32.08
CA PHE A 196 8.36 9.92 -31.16
C PHE A 196 9.47 9.75 -30.12
N ASN A 197 9.95 10.88 -29.61
CA ASN A 197 11.11 10.97 -28.73
C ASN A 197 10.70 11.44 -27.34
N GLU A 198 11.35 10.90 -26.31
CA GLU A 198 11.32 11.52 -24.98
C GLU A 198 12.21 12.76 -24.93
N LYS A 199 12.01 13.58 -23.89
CA LYS A 199 12.93 14.67 -23.61
C LYS A 199 14.31 14.11 -23.30
N ALA A 200 15.31 14.70 -23.94
CA ALA A 200 16.70 14.32 -23.71
C ALA A 200 17.13 14.53 -22.26
N SER A 201 17.93 13.60 -21.74
CA SER A 201 18.44 13.54 -20.37
C SER A 201 19.98 13.54 -20.38
N SER A 202 20.59 14.05 -19.31
CA SER A 202 22.04 13.95 -19.10
C SER A 202 22.49 12.56 -18.64
N THR A 203 21.55 11.69 -18.29
CA THR A 203 21.80 10.31 -17.82
C THR A 203 20.86 9.32 -18.52
N ARG A 204 21.35 8.10 -18.75
CA ARG A 204 20.54 7.00 -19.29
C ARG A 204 19.41 6.67 -18.32
N GLN A 205 18.18 6.86 -18.78
CA GLN A 205 16.98 6.49 -18.06
C GLN A 205 16.72 4.99 -18.32
N TYR A 206 16.48 4.23 -17.26
CA TYR A 206 16.05 2.84 -17.36
C TYR A 206 14.57 2.79 -17.03
N TYR A 207 13.77 2.42 -18.02
CA TYR A 207 12.35 2.19 -17.86
C TYR A 207 12.05 0.72 -18.10
N VAL A 208 10.95 0.26 -17.51
CA VAL A 208 10.43 -1.07 -17.75
C VAL A 208 9.16 -0.98 -18.57
N TYR A 209 8.97 -1.94 -19.46
CA TYR A 209 7.87 -1.94 -20.41
C TYR A 209 7.18 -3.30 -20.44
N SER A 210 5.92 -3.28 -20.88
CA SER A 210 5.14 -4.50 -21.13
C SER A 210 4.30 -4.32 -22.38
N ALA A 211 4.10 -5.40 -23.13
CA ALA A 211 3.10 -5.40 -24.20
C ALA A 211 1.72 -5.08 -23.62
N TYR A 212 0.91 -4.31 -24.35
CA TYR A 212 -0.44 -3.91 -23.93
C TYR A 212 -1.46 -4.25 -25.02
N LYS A 213 -2.71 -3.84 -24.84
CA LYS A 213 -3.79 -4.07 -25.80
C LYS A 213 -3.67 -3.16 -27.02
N GLY A 214 -4.16 -3.62 -28.18
CA GLY A 214 -4.14 -2.83 -29.40
C GLY A 214 -2.72 -2.53 -29.88
N ASN A 215 -2.52 -1.35 -30.46
CA ASN A 215 -1.21 -0.83 -30.87
C ASN A 215 -0.56 0.00 -29.76
N SER A 216 -0.52 -0.53 -28.53
CA SER A 216 0.04 0.17 -27.38
C SER A 216 1.03 -0.70 -26.58
N ILE A 217 1.92 -0.05 -25.83
CA ILE A 217 2.74 -0.67 -24.78
C ILE A 217 2.61 0.10 -23.47
N LEU A 218 2.76 -0.60 -22.34
CA LEU A 218 2.87 0.03 -21.03
C LEU A 218 4.32 0.40 -20.75
N LYS A 219 4.53 1.53 -20.08
CA LYS A 219 5.81 1.97 -19.54
C LYS A 219 5.63 2.34 -18.08
N ALA A 220 6.47 1.82 -17.18
CA ALA A 220 6.52 2.28 -15.80
C ALA A 220 7.85 2.95 -15.49
N GLY A 221 7.80 4.04 -14.71
CA GLY A 221 8.98 4.80 -14.32
C GLY A 221 8.70 5.83 -13.24
N GLU A 222 9.75 6.48 -12.74
CA GLU A 222 9.65 7.53 -11.73
C GLU A 222 8.87 8.75 -12.26
N SER A 223 8.11 9.41 -11.38
CA SER A 223 7.58 10.74 -11.70
C SER A 223 8.71 11.77 -11.73
N SER A 224 8.68 12.62 -12.74
CA SER A 224 9.58 13.78 -12.84
C SER A 224 9.26 14.90 -11.83
N PHE A 225 8.09 14.86 -11.17
CA PHE A 225 7.66 15.87 -10.21
C PHE A 225 7.80 15.42 -8.75
N ASP A 226 7.56 14.13 -8.49
CA ASP A 226 7.60 13.57 -7.15
C ASP A 226 8.22 12.17 -7.17
N ALA A 227 9.46 12.05 -6.70
CA ALA A 227 10.21 10.80 -6.72
C ALA A 227 9.58 9.67 -5.86
N ARG A 228 8.52 9.95 -5.09
CA ARG A 228 7.75 8.96 -4.33
C ARG A 228 6.65 8.29 -5.16
N ILE A 229 6.37 8.83 -6.34
CA ILE A 229 5.32 8.35 -7.23
C ILE A 229 5.95 7.59 -8.40
N VAL A 230 5.52 6.34 -8.60
CA VAL A 230 5.76 5.60 -9.83
C VAL A 230 4.58 5.84 -10.76
N LYS A 231 4.87 6.30 -11.98
CA LYS A 231 3.86 6.55 -13.02
C LYS A 231 3.86 5.43 -14.03
N ILE A 232 2.67 5.11 -14.51
CA ILE A 232 2.46 4.08 -15.52
C ILE A 232 1.75 4.74 -16.68
N TYR A 233 2.42 4.68 -17.83
CA TYR A 233 2.01 5.33 -19.05
C TYR A 233 1.58 4.30 -20.08
N GLU A 234 0.55 4.64 -20.84
CA GLU A 234 0.27 4.03 -22.13
C GLU A 234 1.03 4.79 -23.22
N LEU A 235 1.77 4.06 -24.04
CA LEU A 235 2.35 4.57 -25.29
C LEU A 235 1.50 4.03 -26.42
N ASN A 236 0.69 4.90 -27.03
CA ASN A 236 -0.24 4.53 -28.08
C ASN A 236 0.35 4.88 -29.46
N PHE A 237 0.57 3.87 -30.30
CA PHE A 237 1.19 4.05 -31.60
C PHE A 237 0.22 4.44 -32.72
N ASP A 238 -1.10 4.32 -32.49
CA ASP A 238 -2.11 4.84 -33.42
C ASP A 238 -2.21 6.37 -33.33
N SER A 239 -2.15 6.93 -32.12
CA SER A 239 -2.18 8.38 -31.89
C SER A 239 -0.79 9.03 -31.87
N GLY A 240 0.26 8.25 -31.55
CA GLY A 240 1.61 8.78 -31.28
C GLY A 240 1.68 9.56 -29.97
N GLU A 241 0.79 9.28 -29.03
CA GLU A 241 0.70 9.96 -27.73
C GLU A 241 1.14 9.04 -26.59
N MET A 242 1.68 9.67 -25.55
CA MET A 242 2.00 9.02 -24.27
C MET A 242 1.08 9.60 -23.19
N GLU A 243 0.25 8.77 -22.60
CA GLU A 243 -0.73 9.16 -21.59
C GLU A 243 -0.40 8.52 -20.25
N ASN A 244 -0.46 9.29 -19.17
CA ASN A 244 -0.34 8.75 -17.83
C ASN A 244 -1.69 8.15 -17.40
N ILE A 245 -1.73 6.85 -17.15
CA ILE A 245 -2.96 6.13 -16.83
C ILE A 245 -3.08 5.79 -15.34
N VAL A 246 -1.95 5.59 -14.64
CA VAL A 246 -1.94 5.25 -13.21
C VAL A 246 -0.79 5.92 -12.47
N ASP A 247 -1.10 6.53 -11.32
CA ASP A 247 -0.15 7.04 -10.34
C ASP A 247 -0.10 6.10 -9.13
N VAL A 248 1.06 5.46 -8.92
CA VAL A 248 1.29 4.58 -7.77
C VAL A 248 2.10 5.33 -6.72
N THR A 249 1.49 5.52 -5.54
CA THR A 249 2.15 6.09 -4.36
C THR A 249 2.23 5.01 -3.29
N LEU A 250 3.44 4.65 -2.89
CA LEU A 250 3.62 3.65 -1.84
C LEU A 250 3.71 4.32 -0.48
N ASP A 251 4.72 5.19 -0.27
CA ASP A 251 5.01 5.76 1.04
C ASP A 251 5.46 7.23 0.98
N ALA A 252 5.44 7.91 2.12
CA ALA A 252 5.85 9.32 2.24
C ALA A 252 7.36 9.56 2.02
N ASN A 253 8.18 8.50 2.08
CA ASN A 253 9.63 8.46 1.84
C ASN A 253 10.06 6.97 1.89
N PRO A 254 10.99 6.43 1.06
CA PRO A 254 11.95 7.06 0.14
C PRO A 254 11.46 7.22 -1.32
N SER A 255 12.37 7.58 -2.24
CA SER A 255 12.12 7.59 -3.69
C SER A 255 11.99 6.17 -4.25
N TYR A 256 10.95 5.94 -5.06
CA TYR A 256 10.61 4.64 -5.63
C TYR A 256 10.89 4.57 -7.15
N THR A 257 11.21 3.37 -7.63
CA THR A 257 11.32 3.05 -9.06
C THR A 257 10.60 1.73 -9.35
N SER A 258 10.21 1.53 -10.60
CA SER A 258 9.75 0.24 -11.09
C SER A 258 10.93 -0.59 -11.60
N TYR A 259 10.95 -1.87 -11.24
CA TYR A 259 11.92 -2.88 -11.63
C TYR A 259 11.35 -3.90 -12.63
N GLY A 260 10.02 -3.95 -12.80
CA GLY A 260 9.35 -4.82 -13.76
C GLY A 260 7.89 -4.44 -13.92
N ILE A 261 7.31 -4.73 -15.08
CA ILE A 261 5.88 -4.54 -15.34
C ILE A 261 5.33 -5.64 -16.25
N ALA A 262 4.14 -6.13 -15.95
CA ALA A 262 3.38 -7.07 -16.77
C ALA A 262 1.92 -6.64 -16.90
N TYR A 263 1.33 -6.80 -18.09
CA TYR A 263 -0.10 -6.61 -18.30
C TYR A 263 -0.87 -7.93 -18.12
N ASN A 264 -1.91 -7.92 -17.30
CA ASN A 264 -2.84 -9.05 -17.16
C ASN A 264 -4.11 -8.78 -17.97
N SER A 265 -4.16 -9.35 -19.17
CA SER A 265 -5.27 -9.16 -20.12
C SER A 265 -6.59 -9.72 -19.62
N LYS A 266 -6.60 -10.79 -18.81
CA LYS A 266 -7.83 -11.37 -18.27
C LYS A 266 -8.55 -10.45 -17.30
N LYS A 267 -7.80 -9.64 -16.54
CA LYS A 267 -8.37 -8.71 -15.55
C LYS A 267 -8.45 -7.26 -16.04
N GLY A 268 -7.66 -6.88 -17.04
CA GLY A 268 -7.46 -5.48 -17.41
C GLY A 268 -6.63 -4.73 -16.36
N THR A 269 -5.68 -5.42 -15.73
CA THR A 269 -4.80 -4.88 -14.67
C THR A 269 -3.36 -4.88 -15.14
N ALA A 270 -2.51 -4.11 -14.48
CA ALA A 270 -1.08 -4.28 -14.62
C ALA A 270 -0.42 -4.58 -13.27
N LEU A 271 0.63 -5.38 -13.34
CA LEU A 271 1.47 -5.85 -12.26
C LEU A 271 2.78 -5.08 -12.36
N ALA A 272 3.12 -4.27 -11.35
CA ALA A 272 4.38 -3.55 -11.29
C ALA A 272 5.19 -3.99 -10.08
N LEU A 273 6.45 -4.31 -10.30
CA LEU A 273 7.41 -4.57 -9.25
C LEU A 273 8.11 -3.26 -8.87
N ILE A 274 7.81 -2.72 -7.69
CA ILE A 274 8.23 -1.38 -7.28
C ILE A 274 9.06 -1.45 -6.01
N GLY A 275 10.16 -0.71 -5.95
CA GLY A 275 10.94 -0.59 -4.72
C GLY A 275 11.83 0.66 -4.68
N PRO A 276 12.55 0.90 -3.59
CA PRO A 276 13.30 2.12 -3.38
C PRO A 276 14.56 2.19 -4.25
N LYS A 277 14.82 3.35 -4.85
CA LYS A 277 15.87 3.56 -5.86
C LYS A 277 17.31 3.30 -5.39
N ASN A 278 17.59 3.40 -4.08
CA ASN A 278 18.95 3.36 -3.51
C ASN A 278 19.02 2.65 -2.14
N SER A 279 18.16 1.67 -1.89
CA SER A 279 18.11 1.03 -0.57
C SER A 279 18.90 -0.27 -0.51
N THR A 280 19.77 -0.37 0.49
CA THR A 280 20.34 -1.64 0.98
C THR A 280 19.38 -2.36 1.94
N ASP A 281 18.21 -1.79 2.19
CA ASP A 281 17.24 -2.33 3.16
C ASP A 281 16.43 -3.45 2.52
N ALA A 282 16.44 -4.60 3.18
CA ALA A 282 16.06 -5.91 2.64
C ALA A 282 14.54 -6.09 2.44
N SER A 283 13.73 -5.07 2.75
CA SER A 283 12.26 -5.17 2.95
C SER A 283 11.40 -4.43 1.91
N ALA A 284 11.97 -3.92 0.82
CA ALA A 284 11.34 -2.76 0.16
C ALA A 284 10.89 -2.91 -1.31
N VAL A 285 11.17 -4.02 -2.00
CA VAL A 285 10.57 -4.26 -3.33
C VAL A 285 9.25 -4.99 -3.16
N ARG A 286 8.18 -4.51 -3.82
CA ARG A 286 6.79 -4.97 -3.75
C ARG A 286 6.27 -5.21 -5.17
N LEU A 287 5.75 -6.40 -5.47
CA LEU A 287 4.96 -6.63 -6.68
C LEU A 287 3.50 -6.24 -6.41
N ILE A 288 2.98 -5.29 -7.19
CA ILE A 288 1.71 -4.63 -6.96
C ILE A 288 0.86 -4.75 -8.21
N GLU A 289 -0.35 -5.26 -8.07
CA GLU A 289 -1.36 -5.27 -9.14
C GLU A 289 -2.33 -4.11 -8.97
N PHE A 290 -2.61 -3.38 -10.06
CA PHE A 290 -3.52 -2.23 -10.09
C PHE A 290 -4.44 -2.28 -11.32
N SER A 291 -5.66 -1.75 -11.17
CA SER A 291 -6.63 -1.65 -12.28
C SER A 291 -6.22 -0.54 -13.25
N LEU A 292 -6.32 -0.81 -14.55
CA LEU A 292 -6.12 0.21 -15.59
C LEU A 292 -7.41 0.94 -15.96
N ASP A 293 -8.58 0.37 -15.60
CA ASP A 293 -9.90 0.91 -15.97
C ASP A 293 -10.64 1.59 -14.80
N SER A 294 -10.07 1.60 -13.59
CA SER A 294 -10.71 2.15 -12.39
C SER A 294 -9.80 3.16 -11.70
N THR A 295 -10.39 4.26 -11.22
CA THR A 295 -9.69 5.23 -10.37
C THR A 295 -9.42 4.70 -8.95
N ASP A 296 -10.00 3.55 -8.60
CA ASP A 296 -9.66 2.84 -7.37
C ASP A 296 -8.32 2.12 -7.56
N ASN A 297 -7.24 2.81 -7.19
CA ASN A 297 -5.92 2.21 -7.07
C ASN A 297 -5.94 1.26 -5.86
N VAL A 298 -6.33 0.01 -6.09
CA VAL A 298 -6.22 -1.05 -5.08
C VAL A 298 -4.83 -1.64 -5.21
N LEU A 299 -4.01 -1.52 -4.16
CA LEU A 299 -2.75 -2.25 -4.05
C LEU A 299 -3.10 -3.69 -3.69
N GLN A 300 -3.20 -4.56 -4.70
CA GLN A 300 -3.79 -5.88 -4.45
C GLN A 300 -2.85 -6.87 -3.77
N GLN A 301 -1.53 -6.70 -3.87
CA GLN A 301 -0.55 -7.59 -3.25
C GLN A 301 0.74 -6.82 -2.94
N LYS A 302 1.44 -7.19 -1.86
CA LYS A 302 2.84 -6.84 -1.60
C LYS A 302 3.61 -8.15 -1.61
N PHE A 303 4.70 -8.21 -2.37
CA PHE A 303 5.64 -9.32 -2.32
C PHE A 303 6.95 -8.78 -1.84
N PHE A 304 7.43 -9.22 -0.68
CA PHE A 304 8.77 -8.85 -0.23
C PHE A 304 9.79 -9.64 -1.03
N ILE A 305 10.45 -8.96 -1.95
CA ILE A 305 11.66 -9.48 -2.57
C ILE A 305 12.82 -8.72 -1.93
N THR A 306 13.73 -9.44 -1.26
CA THR A 306 14.94 -8.83 -0.70
C THR A 306 15.79 -8.28 -1.83
N PRO A 307 15.96 -6.95 -1.94
CA PRO A 307 16.78 -6.41 -2.99
C PRO A 307 18.26 -6.70 -2.73
N VAL A 308 18.98 -7.05 -3.80
CA VAL A 308 20.44 -7.00 -3.84
C VAL A 308 20.85 -5.95 -4.86
N ASP A 309 21.78 -5.05 -4.49
CA ASP A 309 22.23 -3.96 -5.36
C ASP A 309 22.68 -4.46 -6.74
N GLY A 310 22.20 -3.81 -7.80
CA GLY A 310 22.54 -4.16 -9.20
C GLY A 310 21.73 -5.31 -9.80
N THR A 311 20.70 -5.80 -9.10
CA THR A 311 19.85 -6.92 -9.51
C THR A 311 18.77 -6.49 -10.51
N LYS A 312 18.57 -7.30 -11.57
CA LYS A 312 17.44 -7.19 -12.49
C LYS A 312 16.29 -8.08 -12.04
N TYR A 313 15.07 -7.63 -12.32
CA TYR A 313 13.86 -8.38 -12.04
C TYR A 313 13.03 -8.49 -13.30
N PHE A 314 12.35 -9.62 -13.43
CA PHE A 314 11.46 -9.88 -14.54
C PHE A 314 10.15 -10.43 -14.00
N VAL A 315 9.03 -9.90 -14.50
CA VAL A 315 7.70 -10.32 -14.08
C VAL A 315 6.87 -10.59 -15.33
N THR A 316 6.18 -11.71 -15.34
CA THR A 316 5.22 -12.10 -16.39
C THR A 316 3.96 -12.68 -15.75
N VAL A 317 2.87 -12.74 -16.49
CA VAL A 317 1.61 -13.32 -16.01
C VAL A 317 0.96 -14.12 -17.13
N TYR A 318 0.48 -15.31 -16.81
CA TYR A 318 -0.35 -16.12 -17.69
C TYR A 318 -1.33 -16.93 -16.84
N GLU A 319 -2.60 -16.90 -17.22
CA GLU A 319 -3.66 -17.57 -16.47
C GLU A 319 -3.62 -17.21 -14.98
N ASN A 320 -3.62 -18.21 -14.10
CA ASN A 320 -3.57 -18.04 -12.65
C ASN A 320 -2.16 -17.74 -12.13
N ILE A 321 -1.12 -17.82 -12.96
CA ILE A 321 0.27 -17.75 -12.48
C ILE A 321 0.93 -16.42 -12.83
N VAL A 322 1.39 -15.71 -11.80
CA VAL A 322 2.39 -14.64 -11.95
C VAL A 322 3.77 -15.26 -11.74
N SER A 323 4.68 -15.06 -12.69
CA SER A 323 6.05 -15.53 -12.62
C SER A 323 6.99 -14.36 -12.34
N ALA A 324 7.93 -14.55 -11.42
CA ALA A 324 8.96 -13.57 -11.10
C ALA A 324 10.35 -14.23 -11.08
N ILE A 325 11.31 -13.59 -11.74
CA ILE A 325 12.73 -13.99 -11.70
C ILE A 325 13.51 -12.85 -11.05
N CYS A 326 14.22 -13.17 -9.98
CA CYS A 326 15.07 -12.23 -9.24
C CYS A 326 16.54 -12.56 -9.50
N SER A 327 17.32 -11.60 -10.01
CA SER A 327 18.71 -11.89 -10.33
C SER A 327 19.65 -12.07 -9.14
N ALA A 328 19.20 -11.77 -7.92
CA ALA A 328 20.00 -11.86 -6.71
C ALA A 328 20.19 -13.31 -6.23
N ASP A 329 19.11 -14.09 -6.30
CA ASP A 329 19.03 -15.42 -5.69
C ASP A 329 19.12 -16.54 -6.75
N ASN A 330 19.18 -16.17 -8.05
CA ASN A 330 19.14 -17.10 -9.18
C ASN A 330 17.91 -18.03 -9.14
N GLU A 331 16.77 -17.49 -8.70
CA GLU A 331 15.55 -18.25 -8.42
C GLU A 331 14.37 -17.80 -9.27
N TYR A 332 13.58 -18.80 -9.70
CA TYR A 332 12.22 -18.62 -10.18
C TYR A 332 11.26 -18.65 -8.99
N ARG A 333 10.36 -17.67 -8.92
CA ARG A 333 9.26 -17.62 -7.97
C ARG A 333 7.96 -17.46 -8.72
N TYR A 334 6.87 -17.95 -8.14
CA TYR A 334 5.55 -17.79 -8.72
C TYR A 334 4.49 -17.50 -7.68
N PHE A 335 3.39 -16.93 -8.15
CA PHE A 335 2.19 -16.70 -7.39
C PHE A 335 0.99 -17.30 -8.09
N ASP A 336 0.10 -17.91 -7.34
CA ASP A 336 -1.13 -18.52 -7.84
C ASP A 336 -2.37 -17.73 -7.41
N TYR A 337 -3.05 -17.10 -8.38
CA TYR A 337 -4.32 -16.40 -8.18
C TYR A 337 -5.47 -17.31 -7.77
N VAL A 338 -5.40 -18.60 -8.06
CA VAL A 338 -6.41 -19.59 -7.69
C VAL A 338 -6.22 -20.04 -6.24
N ASN A 339 -4.98 -20.07 -5.76
CA ASN A 339 -4.64 -20.42 -4.39
C ASN A 339 -3.88 -19.26 -3.70
N PRO A 340 -4.49 -18.07 -3.60
CA PRO A 340 -3.80 -16.93 -3.03
C PRO A 340 -3.55 -17.15 -1.53
N PRO A 341 -2.46 -16.60 -0.97
CA PRO A 341 -2.26 -16.57 0.47
C PRO A 341 -3.42 -15.83 1.12
N GLN A 342 -3.69 -16.20 2.37
CA GLN A 342 -4.68 -15.50 3.17
C GLN A 342 -4.32 -14.02 3.25
N SER A 343 -5.32 -13.15 3.16
CA SER A 343 -5.07 -11.70 3.15
C SER A 343 -6.23 -10.92 3.75
N ILE A 344 -5.89 -9.85 4.46
CA ILE A 344 -6.84 -8.83 4.92
C ILE A 344 -6.67 -7.57 4.10
N THR A 345 -7.71 -6.76 4.01
CA THR A 345 -7.67 -5.47 3.30
C THR A 345 -7.94 -4.30 4.24
N LEU A 346 -7.02 -3.34 4.27
CA LEU A 346 -7.05 -2.12 5.07
C LEU A 346 -7.31 -0.89 4.18
N ALA A 347 -8.44 -0.21 4.37
CA ALA A 347 -8.72 1.08 3.75
C ALA A 347 -8.05 2.22 4.56
N CYS A 348 -7.02 2.86 4.00
CA CYS A 348 -6.26 3.91 4.67
C CYS A 348 -5.61 4.91 3.71
N SER A 349 -5.46 6.16 4.15
CA SER A 349 -4.84 7.26 3.38
C SER A 349 -3.31 7.22 3.44
N PHE A 350 -2.77 6.65 4.53
CA PHE A 350 -1.35 6.66 4.85
C PHE A 350 -0.92 5.32 5.47
N ALA A 351 -0.78 4.29 4.63
CA ALA A 351 -0.29 2.98 5.07
C ALA A 351 1.14 3.03 5.63
N SER A 352 1.96 3.98 5.16
CA SER A 352 3.39 4.10 5.48
C SER A 352 3.70 4.26 6.98
N PHE A 353 2.74 4.69 7.80
CA PHE A 353 2.91 4.73 9.27
C PHE A 353 2.95 3.34 9.90
N TYR A 354 2.47 2.32 9.19
CA TYR A 354 2.31 0.96 9.71
C TYR A 354 3.20 -0.05 8.98
N ASP A 355 4.07 0.39 8.09
CA ASP A 355 4.81 -0.53 7.22
C ASP A 355 5.67 -1.51 8.00
N ASP A 356 6.30 -1.10 9.10
CA ASP A 356 7.09 -1.99 9.96
C ASP A 356 6.19 -3.03 10.68
N VAL A 357 5.01 -2.60 11.14
CA VAL A 357 4.05 -3.47 11.85
C VAL A 357 3.41 -4.46 10.85
N ILE A 358 3.00 -3.96 9.69
CA ILE A 358 2.45 -4.76 8.59
C ILE A 358 3.49 -5.78 8.12
N SER A 359 4.70 -5.33 7.78
CA SER A 359 5.75 -6.23 7.26
C SER A 359 6.12 -7.30 8.30
N GLY A 360 6.23 -6.94 9.58
CA GLY A 360 6.49 -7.90 10.65
C GLY A 360 5.36 -8.93 10.81
N PHE A 361 4.10 -8.49 10.73
CA PHE A 361 2.95 -9.42 10.77
C PHE A 361 2.93 -10.36 9.56
N GLU A 362 3.16 -9.83 8.36
CA GLU A 362 3.20 -10.60 7.12
C GLU A 362 4.33 -11.64 7.16
N GLU A 363 5.50 -11.28 7.68
CA GLU A 363 6.65 -12.18 7.85
C GLU A 363 6.38 -13.27 8.90
N GLU A 364 5.76 -12.93 10.03
CA GLU A 364 5.49 -13.90 11.11
C GLU A 364 4.37 -14.88 10.75
N THR A 365 3.34 -14.42 10.03
CA THR A 365 2.10 -15.18 9.85
C THR A 365 1.88 -15.71 8.44
N GLY A 366 2.54 -15.13 7.43
CA GLY A 366 2.26 -15.39 6.01
C GLY A 366 0.91 -14.84 5.52
N ILE A 367 0.18 -14.09 6.36
CA ILE A 367 -1.09 -13.44 6.00
C ILE A 367 -0.77 -12.04 5.47
N LEU A 368 -1.18 -11.73 4.24
CA LEU A 368 -0.92 -10.43 3.63
C LEU A 368 -1.87 -9.33 4.14
N VAL A 369 -1.37 -8.11 4.24
CA VAL A 369 -2.16 -6.90 4.53
C VAL A 369 -2.17 -6.00 3.30
N ARG A 370 -3.27 -6.10 2.54
CA ARG A 370 -3.52 -5.28 1.36
C ARG A 370 -4.00 -3.90 1.79
N THR A 371 -3.58 -2.85 1.11
CA THR A 371 -3.97 -1.48 1.47
C THR A 371 -4.71 -0.80 0.32
N VAL A 372 -5.80 -0.12 0.62
CA VAL A 372 -6.55 0.67 -0.36
C VAL A 372 -6.51 2.13 0.04
N ASN A 373 -6.04 2.98 -0.87
CA ASN A 373 -5.98 4.42 -0.68
C ASN A 373 -6.98 5.11 -1.62
N TYR A 374 -7.98 5.74 -1.03
CA TYR A 374 -9.02 6.49 -1.75
C TYR A 374 -8.62 7.95 -2.05
N GLY A 375 -7.39 8.35 -1.70
CA GLY A 375 -6.84 9.68 -1.97
C GLY A 375 -7.61 10.79 -1.23
N ALA A 376 -7.75 11.93 -1.90
CA ALA A 376 -8.41 13.11 -1.34
C ALA A 376 -9.92 12.93 -1.05
N ASP A 377 -10.55 11.91 -1.61
CA ASP A 377 -11.99 11.62 -1.47
C ASP A 377 -12.27 10.47 -0.47
N GLN A 378 -11.28 10.11 0.36
CA GLN A 378 -11.36 8.95 1.23
C GLN A 378 -12.55 8.94 2.16
N GLU A 379 -12.90 10.08 2.77
CA GLU A 379 -14.01 10.13 3.71
C GLU A 379 -15.34 9.80 3.02
N ASN A 380 -15.61 10.39 1.85
CA ASN A 380 -16.85 10.15 1.12
C ASN A 380 -16.92 8.71 0.59
N ARG A 381 -15.81 8.18 0.04
CA ARG A 381 -15.77 6.80 -0.46
C ARG A 381 -15.96 5.79 0.65
N LEU A 382 -15.32 6.00 1.80
CA LEU A 382 -15.48 5.15 2.97
C LEU A 382 -16.92 5.18 3.49
N ASP A 383 -17.54 6.36 3.57
CA ASP A 383 -18.95 6.51 3.97
C ASP A 383 -19.89 5.72 3.05
N ILE A 384 -19.75 5.89 1.72
CA ILE A 384 -20.59 5.19 0.73
C ILE A 384 -20.43 3.68 0.84
N LYS A 385 -19.19 3.19 0.94
CA LYS A 385 -18.91 1.75 1.00
C LYS A 385 -19.40 1.11 2.31
N LEU A 386 -19.19 1.75 3.46
CA LEU A 386 -19.70 1.29 4.74
C LEU A 386 -21.24 1.26 4.75
N MET A 387 -21.90 2.31 4.24
CA MET A 387 -23.37 2.35 4.12
C MET A 387 -23.92 1.29 3.17
N ALA A 388 -23.17 0.95 2.12
CA ALA A 388 -23.55 -0.11 1.18
C ALA A 388 -23.36 -1.53 1.72
N GLY A 389 -22.73 -1.69 2.90
CA GLY A 389 -22.36 -2.99 3.44
C GLY A 389 -21.28 -3.69 2.61
N ASP A 390 -20.37 -2.90 2.03
CA ASP A 390 -19.31 -3.39 1.16
C ASP A 390 -18.35 -4.31 1.91
N THR A 391 -17.98 -5.41 1.27
CA THR A 391 -17.11 -6.46 1.82
C THR A 391 -15.69 -6.42 1.24
N ASP A 392 -15.37 -5.44 0.39
CA ASP A 392 -14.07 -5.31 -0.29
C ASP A 392 -12.90 -5.01 0.67
N PHE A 393 -13.19 -4.54 1.88
CA PHE A 393 -12.20 -4.26 2.92
C PHE A 393 -12.64 -4.78 4.29
N ASP A 394 -11.66 -5.22 5.08
CA ASP A 394 -11.86 -5.80 6.40
C ASP A 394 -11.61 -4.78 7.52
N LEU A 395 -10.67 -3.86 7.30
CA LEU A 395 -10.27 -2.81 8.23
C LEU A 395 -10.34 -1.44 7.56
N PHE A 396 -10.58 -0.41 8.35
CA PHE A 396 -10.44 0.97 7.90
C PHE A 396 -9.90 1.88 9.00
N ILE A 397 -9.31 3.00 8.58
CA ILE A 397 -8.91 4.09 9.48
C ILE A 397 -9.88 5.26 9.28
N PRO A 398 -10.75 5.55 10.26
CA PRO A 398 -11.60 6.75 10.19
C PRO A 398 -10.74 8.01 10.27
N SER A 399 -11.17 9.06 9.58
CA SER A 399 -10.58 10.39 9.75
C SER A 399 -10.67 10.82 11.22
N PHE A 400 -9.56 11.35 11.73
CA PHE A 400 -9.40 11.74 13.13
C PHE A 400 -10.52 12.64 13.65
N SER A 401 -10.99 13.60 12.84
CA SER A 401 -12.04 14.55 13.23
C SER A 401 -13.45 13.99 13.15
N GLU A 402 -13.62 12.83 12.53
CA GLU A 402 -14.91 12.24 12.20
C GLU A 402 -15.14 10.87 12.85
N GLN A 403 -14.24 10.42 13.73
CA GLN A 403 -14.37 9.12 14.41
C GLN A 403 -15.74 8.94 15.07
N GLN A 404 -16.27 9.99 15.72
CA GLN A 404 -17.58 9.93 16.37
C GLN A 404 -18.70 9.49 15.44
N LYS A 405 -18.66 9.87 14.15
CA LYS A 405 -19.77 9.64 13.21
C LYS A 405 -19.92 8.15 12.91
N TYR A 406 -18.80 7.43 12.80
CA TYR A 406 -18.80 6.00 12.54
C TYR A 406 -19.24 5.21 13.77
N PHE A 407 -18.76 5.61 14.96
CA PHE A 407 -19.08 4.93 16.21
C PHE A 407 -20.53 5.14 16.64
N SER A 408 -21.08 6.35 16.49
CA SER A 408 -22.50 6.61 16.79
C SER A 408 -23.45 5.94 15.79
N ALA A 409 -23.03 5.78 14.54
CA ALA A 409 -23.78 5.06 13.51
C ALA A 409 -23.65 3.53 13.62
N GLY A 410 -22.86 2.99 14.56
CA GLY A 410 -22.62 1.56 14.69
C GLY A 410 -21.83 0.95 13.52
N MET A 411 -21.05 1.76 12.81
CA MET A 411 -20.22 1.31 11.68
C MET A 411 -18.90 0.70 12.16
N TYR A 412 -18.96 -0.26 13.08
CA TYR A 412 -17.80 -0.98 13.60
C TYR A 412 -18.22 -2.39 14.05
N GLU A 413 -17.28 -3.33 14.02
CA GLU A 413 -17.44 -4.58 14.75
C GLU A 413 -17.07 -4.39 16.22
N ASP A 414 -17.92 -4.84 17.15
CA ASP A 414 -17.59 -4.88 18.58
C ASP A 414 -16.41 -5.83 18.84
N LEU A 415 -15.27 -5.28 19.27
CA LEU A 415 -14.08 -6.08 19.57
C LEU A 415 -14.20 -6.88 20.89
N SER A 416 -15.18 -6.55 21.74
CA SER A 416 -15.37 -7.21 23.05
C SER A 416 -15.77 -8.69 22.93
N GLN A 417 -16.31 -9.08 21.78
CA GLN A 417 -16.70 -10.46 21.48
C GLN A 417 -15.51 -11.39 21.18
N TYR A 418 -14.30 -10.84 20.98
CA TYR A 418 -13.09 -11.60 20.70
C TYR A 418 -12.21 -11.63 21.93
N ASP A 419 -12.11 -12.79 22.59
CA ASP A 419 -11.43 -12.95 23.89
C ASP A 419 -10.01 -12.38 23.91
N GLY A 420 -9.22 -12.61 22.86
CA GLY A 420 -7.83 -12.15 22.78
C GLY A 420 -7.68 -10.62 22.64
N LEU A 421 -8.59 -9.96 21.91
CA LEU A 421 -8.65 -8.50 21.82
C LEU A 421 -9.19 -7.89 23.10
N LYS A 422 -10.28 -8.45 23.63
CA LYS A 422 -10.91 -8.01 24.88
C LYS A 422 -9.90 -8.04 26.03
N GLN A 423 -9.16 -9.15 26.17
CA GLN A 423 -8.15 -9.30 27.20
C GLN A 423 -7.06 -8.24 27.11
N ARG A 424 -6.55 -7.95 25.91
CA ARG A 424 -5.52 -6.92 25.67
C ARG A 424 -6.01 -5.52 26.02
N LEU A 425 -7.21 -5.17 25.55
CA LEU A 425 -7.83 -3.88 25.84
C LEU A 425 -8.11 -3.72 27.34
N ASP A 426 -8.64 -4.75 28.02
CA ASP A 426 -8.92 -4.73 29.46
C ASP A 426 -7.64 -4.54 30.32
N GLN A 427 -6.50 -5.06 29.85
CA GLN A 427 -5.24 -5.04 30.60
C GLN A 427 -4.53 -3.69 30.57
N ASN A 428 -4.86 -2.82 29.60
CA ASN A 428 -4.27 -1.50 29.46
C ASN A 428 -5.32 -0.43 29.71
N ALA A 429 -5.19 0.31 30.82
CA ALA A 429 -6.16 1.31 31.24
C ALA A 429 -6.44 2.37 30.16
N ALA A 430 -5.40 2.84 29.46
CA ALA A 430 -5.53 3.85 28.42
C ALA A 430 -6.26 3.29 27.19
N ALA A 431 -5.89 2.09 26.75
CA ALA A 431 -6.56 1.42 25.63
C ALA A 431 -8.02 1.11 25.95
N ASN A 432 -8.30 0.62 27.16
CA ASN A 432 -9.65 0.40 27.66
C ASN A 432 -10.49 1.68 27.57
N ALA A 433 -10.01 2.77 28.20
CA ALA A 433 -10.74 4.03 28.24
C ALA A 433 -11.00 4.61 26.83
N MET A 434 -10.02 4.47 25.95
CA MET A 434 -10.05 4.95 24.57
C MET A 434 -11.05 4.17 23.71
N ALA A 435 -11.02 2.83 23.76
CA ALA A 435 -11.82 1.96 22.89
C ALA A 435 -13.24 1.70 23.39
N SER A 436 -13.53 1.89 24.68
CA SER A 436 -14.84 1.54 25.27
C SER A 436 -15.98 2.40 24.76
N LEU A 437 -17.11 1.79 24.40
CA LEU A 437 -18.40 2.45 24.21
C LEU A 437 -19.50 1.66 24.92
N GLY A 438 -19.83 2.05 26.15
CA GLY A 438 -20.69 1.23 27.01
C GLY A 438 -19.99 -0.11 27.31
N ASP A 439 -20.64 -1.22 26.94
CA ASP A 439 -20.11 -2.57 27.14
C ASP A 439 -19.30 -3.10 25.93
N THR A 440 -19.16 -2.32 24.85
CA THR A 440 -18.50 -2.72 23.59
C THR A 440 -17.15 -2.03 23.40
N TYR A 441 -16.34 -2.55 22.47
CA TYR A 441 -15.09 -1.93 22.02
C TYR A 441 -15.14 -1.55 20.54
N VAL A 442 -14.91 -0.28 20.23
CA VAL A 442 -15.18 0.30 18.89
C VAL A 442 -14.06 0.12 17.86
N GLY A 443 -12.85 -0.22 18.30
CA GLY A 443 -11.68 -0.32 17.44
C GLY A 443 -10.40 -0.49 18.26
N MET A 444 -9.31 -0.81 17.56
CA MET A 444 -7.98 -0.92 18.17
C MET A 444 -7.28 0.45 18.14
N PRO A 445 -6.99 1.06 19.30
CA PRO A 445 -6.19 2.28 19.37
C PRO A 445 -4.79 1.99 18.79
N ILE A 446 -4.27 2.85 17.93
CA ILE A 446 -2.92 2.66 17.36
C ILE A 446 -1.87 3.60 17.95
N SER A 447 -2.30 4.71 18.54
CA SER A 447 -1.44 5.61 19.31
C SER A 447 -2.28 6.23 20.42
N ILE A 448 -1.78 6.32 21.65
CA ILE A 448 -2.56 6.98 22.73
C ILE A 448 -1.66 8.00 23.41
N GLY A 449 -2.02 9.27 23.24
CA GLY A 449 -1.26 10.39 23.79
C GLY A 449 -2.14 11.55 24.22
N LEU A 450 -1.51 12.54 24.83
CA LEU A 450 -2.14 13.82 25.12
C LEU A 450 -2.47 14.54 23.82
N TYR A 451 -3.69 15.07 23.69
CA TYR A 451 -4.08 15.80 22.50
C TYR A 451 -3.35 17.15 22.36
N ILE A 452 -3.14 17.85 23.49
CA ILE A 452 -2.43 19.12 23.53
C ILE A 452 -1.24 19.03 24.50
N ASP A 453 -0.04 19.31 23.99
CA ASP A 453 1.16 19.46 24.79
C ASP A 453 1.44 20.95 25.06
N LYS A 454 1.61 21.29 26.35
CA LYS A 454 1.97 22.62 26.82
C LYS A 454 3.28 23.13 26.21
N GLN A 455 4.24 22.25 25.91
CA GLN A 455 5.50 22.64 25.28
C GLN A 455 5.29 23.11 23.83
N ALA A 456 4.35 22.48 23.11
CA ALA A 456 4.01 22.84 21.74
C ALA A 456 3.16 24.12 21.66
N TYR A 457 2.36 24.40 22.69
CA TYR A 457 1.43 25.53 22.74
C TYR A 457 1.66 26.43 23.97
N PRO A 458 2.83 27.06 24.16
CA PRO A 458 3.03 27.93 25.33
C PRO A 458 1.96 29.03 25.41
N ASP A 459 1.63 29.49 26.63
CA ASP A 459 0.69 30.59 26.86
C ASP A 459 1.23 31.90 26.27
N SER A 460 0.95 32.12 24.98
CA SER A 460 1.37 33.26 24.19
C SER A 460 0.41 33.45 23.02
N GLY A 461 -0.46 34.46 23.12
CA GLY A 461 -1.41 34.83 22.07
C GLY A 461 -2.65 33.92 21.98
N PRO A 462 -3.45 34.05 20.91
CA PRO A 462 -4.78 33.43 20.81
C PRO A 462 -4.77 31.89 20.66
N GLN A 463 -3.58 31.28 20.52
CA GLN A 463 -3.36 29.83 20.46
C GLN A 463 -2.63 29.32 21.73
N ALA A 464 -2.70 30.08 22.82
CA ALA A 464 -2.20 29.69 24.12
C ALA A 464 -2.79 28.36 24.60
N TYR A 465 -1.97 27.51 25.24
CA TYR A 465 -2.38 26.24 25.85
C TYR A 465 -3.66 26.39 26.67
N SER A 466 -3.69 27.35 27.59
CA SER A 466 -4.82 27.57 28.50
C SER A 466 -6.11 27.94 27.79
N ILE A 467 -6.04 28.66 26.66
CA ILE A 467 -7.21 28.98 25.82
C ILE A 467 -7.70 27.74 25.09
N ILE A 468 -6.80 26.99 24.45
CA ILE A 468 -7.14 25.77 23.70
C ILE A 468 -7.73 24.72 24.64
N MET A 469 -7.03 24.45 25.74
CA MET A 469 -7.43 23.46 26.74
C MET A 469 -8.77 23.84 27.38
N SER A 470 -9.01 25.12 27.72
CA SER A 470 -10.31 25.53 28.28
C SER A 470 -11.48 25.31 27.33
N LYS A 471 -11.29 25.49 26.01
CA LYS A 471 -12.32 25.18 25.00
C LYS A 471 -12.61 23.68 24.95
N LEU A 472 -11.58 22.86 25.00
CA LEU A 472 -11.71 21.40 24.94
C LEU A 472 -12.34 20.85 26.23
N LEU A 473 -11.95 21.35 27.39
CA LEU A 473 -12.54 20.97 28.67
C LEU A 473 -13.98 21.43 28.80
N TYR A 474 -14.32 22.61 28.27
CA TYR A 474 -15.70 23.01 28.13
C TYR A 474 -16.49 21.98 27.32
N CYS A 475 -15.95 21.53 26.18
CA CYS A 475 -16.60 20.50 25.38
C CYS A 475 -16.75 19.18 26.16
N ALA A 476 -15.69 18.75 26.84
CA ALA A 476 -15.68 17.52 27.62
C ALA A 476 -16.64 17.50 28.82
N ASN A 477 -16.90 18.65 29.44
CA ASN A 477 -17.85 18.77 30.55
C ASN A 477 -19.30 18.94 30.11
N ASN A 478 -19.54 19.43 28.88
CA ASN A 478 -20.88 19.86 28.46
C ASN A 478 -21.45 19.06 27.29
N PHE A 479 -20.66 18.22 26.63
CA PHE A 479 -21.12 17.36 25.55
C PHE A 479 -21.01 15.88 25.92
N ASN A 480 -22.05 15.13 25.60
CA ASN A 480 -21.92 13.71 25.29
C ASN A 480 -22.36 13.53 23.84
N ILE A 481 -21.40 13.47 22.93
CA ILE A 481 -21.65 13.44 21.49
C ILE A 481 -22.33 12.14 21.09
N ILE A 482 -21.99 11.03 21.75
CA ILE A 482 -22.54 9.72 21.43
C ILE A 482 -24.00 9.61 21.88
N GLU A 483 -24.35 10.20 23.02
CA GLU A 483 -25.74 10.27 23.49
C GLU A 483 -26.53 11.43 22.87
N GLY A 484 -25.87 12.30 22.07
CA GLY A 484 -26.48 13.49 21.50
C GLY A 484 -26.94 14.51 22.54
N THR A 485 -26.27 14.60 23.69
CA THR A 485 -26.67 15.49 24.79
C THR A 485 -25.73 16.69 24.95
N TYR A 486 -26.33 17.83 25.31
CA TYR A 486 -25.64 19.08 25.60
C TYR A 486 -26.17 19.70 26.89
N LEU A 487 -25.27 19.96 27.84
CA LEU A 487 -25.61 20.28 29.23
C LEU A 487 -25.62 21.78 29.56
N ASP A 488 -25.27 22.65 28.61
CA ASP A 488 -25.30 24.12 28.80
C ASP A 488 -26.26 24.85 27.83
N PRO A 489 -27.56 24.51 27.84
CA PRO A 489 -28.54 25.06 26.89
C PRO A 489 -28.75 26.58 27.02
N ASP A 490 -28.45 27.16 28.19
CA ASP A 490 -28.59 28.58 28.46
C ASP A 490 -27.30 29.38 28.19
N GLY A 491 -26.15 28.70 28.00
CA GLY A 491 -24.86 29.30 27.70
C GLY A 491 -24.16 29.90 28.94
N ASP A 492 -24.51 29.47 30.15
CA ASP A 492 -23.96 30.01 31.39
C ASP A 492 -22.52 29.55 31.63
N GLU A 493 -22.19 28.30 31.29
CA GLU A 493 -20.81 27.79 31.35
C GLU A 493 -19.99 28.31 30.15
N LEU A 494 -20.60 28.42 28.97
CA LEU A 494 -19.97 29.03 27.80
C LEU A 494 -19.62 30.50 28.06
N TYR A 495 -20.47 31.23 28.78
CA TYR A 495 -20.16 32.58 29.22
C TYR A 495 -18.88 32.65 30.06
N LYS A 496 -18.66 31.70 30.99
CA LYS A 496 -17.43 31.67 31.81
C LYS A 496 -16.20 31.44 30.94
N LEU A 497 -16.27 30.49 29.99
CA LEU A 497 -15.20 30.25 29.03
C LEU A 497 -14.90 31.51 28.21
N LEU A 498 -15.92 32.11 27.61
CA LEU A 498 -15.77 33.30 26.78
C LEU A 498 -15.23 34.51 27.57
N LYS A 499 -15.65 34.65 28.84
CA LYS A 499 -15.14 35.70 29.73
C LYS A 499 -13.67 35.49 30.05
N PHE A 500 -13.25 34.25 30.34
CA PHE A 500 -11.84 33.91 30.53
C PHE A 500 -10.99 34.26 29.32
N ILE A 501 -11.41 33.85 28.11
CA ILE A 501 -10.65 34.13 26.87
C ILE A 501 -10.56 35.65 26.61
N TYR A 502 -11.63 36.40 26.90
CA TYR A 502 -11.62 37.86 26.75
C TYR A 502 -10.66 38.54 27.73
N ASP A 503 -10.66 38.11 29.00
CA ASP A 503 -9.82 38.69 30.05
C ASP A 503 -8.35 38.27 29.94
N ASN A 504 -8.09 37.11 29.34
CA ASN A 504 -6.76 36.52 29.19
C ASN A 504 -6.44 36.22 27.70
N PRO A 505 -6.32 37.23 26.83
CA PRO A 505 -6.16 37.04 25.38
C PRO A 505 -4.84 36.35 24.98
N ASP A 506 -3.84 36.35 25.86
CA ASP A 506 -2.55 35.69 25.68
C ASP A 506 -2.44 34.36 26.45
N GLY A 507 -3.54 33.92 27.09
CA GLY A 507 -3.56 32.74 27.96
C GLY A 507 -3.17 33.04 29.40
N ASN A 508 -3.75 32.24 30.32
CA ASN A 508 -3.44 32.25 31.74
C ASN A 508 -3.90 30.93 32.37
N GLU A 509 -2.99 29.95 32.40
CA GLU A 509 -3.23 28.63 33.00
C GLU A 509 -3.80 28.69 34.43
N ALA A 510 -3.32 29.61 35.26
CA ALA A 510 -3.74 29.72 36.67
C ALA A 510 -5.20 30.17 36.84
N GLU A 511 -5.81 30.74 35.80
CA GLU A 511 -7.19 31.23 35.81
C GLU A 511 -8.14 30.39 34.94
N MET A 512 -7.69 29.23 34.44
CA MET A 512 -8.52 28.39 33.58
C MET A 512 -9.84 27.99 34.28
N PRO A 513 -11.01 28.18 33.63
CA PRO A 513 -12.31 27.95 34.26
C PRO A 513 -12.66 26.47 34.53
N TYR A 514 -11.77 25.53 34.23
CA TYR A 514 -11.98 24.07 34.35
C TYR A 514 -10.70 23.33 34.75
N SER A 515 -9.84 23.95 35.57
CA SER A 515 -8.43 23.58 35.79
C SER A 515 -8.16 22.36 36.70
N ASP A 516 -9.10 21.44 36.87
CA ASP A 516 -8.84 20.23 37.66
C ASP A 516 -7.78 19.37 36.95
N ASP A 517 -7.04 18.51 37.67
CA ASP A 517 -6.02 17.62 37.09
C ASP A 517 -6.67 16.65 36.09
N CYS A 518 -6.76 17.09 34.83
CA CYS A 518 -7.47 16.42 33.76
C CYS A 518 -6.54 16.09 32.60
N MET A 519 -6.66 14.87 32.09
CA MET A 519 -5.98 14.43 30.88
C MET A 519 -6.99 14.33 29.75
N LEU A 520 -6.77 15.07 28.67
CA LEU A 520 -7.49 14.87 27.43
C LEU A 520 -6.63 14.04 26.49
N ILE A 521 -7.00 12.77 26.34
CA ILE A 521 -6.28 11.83 25.50
C ILE A 521 -6.98 11.64 24.16
N ASN A 522 -6.20 11.30 23.14
CA ASN A 522 -6.74 10.88 21.86
C ASN A 522 -5.96 9.74 21.22
N SER A 523 -6.58 9.15 20.21
CA SER A 523 -6.05 8.06 19.41
C SER A 523 -6.53 8.11 17.96
N GLU A 524 -5.72 7.57 17.07
CA GLU A 524 -6.24 7.02 15.81
C GLU A 524 -6.66 5.56 16.04
N PHE A 525 -7.57 5.06 15.21
CA PHE A 525 -8.10 3.71 15.35
C PHE A 525 -7.92 2.89 14.08
N LEU A 526 -7.62 1.60 14.24
CA LEU A 526 -7.99 0.58 13.26
C LEU A 526 -9.36 0.04 13.64
N VAL A 527 -10.33 0.20 12.74
CA VAL A 527 -11.71 -0.22 12.96
C VAL A 527 -12.03 -1.38 12.04
N MET A 528 -12.61 -2.45 12.59
CA MET A 528 -13.04 -3.59 11.79
C MET A 528 -14.38 -3.27 11.12
N ASN A 529 -14.41 -3.43 9.80
CA ASN A 529 -15.63 -3.28 9.00
C ASN A 529 -16.65 -4.34 9.46
N PRO A 530 -17.85 -3.96 9.90
CA PRO A 530 -18.88 -4.92 10.31
C PRO A 530 -19.27 -5.88 9.19
N SER A 531 -19.20 -5.44 7.93
CA SER A 531 -19.51 -6.28 6.75
C SER A 531 -18.31 -7.08 6.24
N GLY A 532 -17.10 -6.83 6.75
CA GLY A 532 -15.88 -7.52 6.33
C GLY A 532 -15.98 -9.04 6.50
N SER A 533 -15.43 -9.80 5.56
CA SER A 533 -15.59 -11.27 5.53
C SER A 533 -14.45 -12.01 6.24
N ASN A 534 -13.25 -11.40 6.35
CA ASN A 534 -12.07 -12.07 6.90
C ASN A 534 -11.84 -11.75 8.39
N LYS A 535 -12.85 -12.00 9.23
CA LYS A 535 -12.84 -11.62 10.65
C LYS A 535 -11.69 -12.26 11.44
N GLU A 536 -11.41 -13.54 11.23
CA GLU A 536 -10.39 -14.28 12.00
C GLU A 536 -8.99 -13.70 11.78
N ASN A 537 -8.58 -13.49 10.53
CA ASN A 537 -7.27 -12.94 10.24
C ASN A 537 -7.17 -11.45 10.60
N THR A 538 -8.29 -10.74 10.54
CA THR A 538 -8.37 -9.35 11.02
C THR A 538 -8.13 -9.27 12.52
N VAL A 539 -8.72 -10.17 13.30
CA VAL A 539 -8.48 -10.26 14.75
C VAL A 539 -7.01 -10.53 15.03
N LYS A 540 -6.39 -11.50 14.33
CA LYS A 540 -4.94 -11.78 14.47
C LYS A 540 -4.09 -10.54 14.22
N PHE A 541 -4.41 -9.77 13.18
CA PHE A 541 -3.69 -8.53 12.87
C PHE A 541 -3.89 -7.46 13.95
N LEU A 542 -5.11 -7.24 14.42
CA LEU A 542 -5.38 -6.26 15.48
C LEU A 542 -4.69 -6.63 16.81
N GLU A 543 -4.60 -7.92 17.14
CA GLU A 543 -3.82 -8.40 18.28
C GLU A 543 -2.33 -8.09 18.12
N TYR A 544 -1.76 -8.36 16.94
CA TYR A 544 -0.37 -8.04 16.62
C TYR A 544 -0.10 -6.53 16.72
N VAL A 545 -1.01 -5.70 16.19
CA VAL A 545 -0.90 -4.25 16.26
C VAL A 545 -0.90 -3.77 17.72
N PHE A 546 -1.79 -4.28 18.57
CA PHE A 546 -1.79 -3.92 19.98
C PHE A 546 -0.45 -4.26 20.64
N ASP A 547 0.04 -5.48 20.41
CA ASP A 547 1.28 -5.96 21.02
C ASP A 547 2.49 -5.11 20.60
N ALA A 548 2.52 -4.66 19.34
CA ALA A 548 3.55 -3.76 18.81
C ALA A 548 3.44 -2.33 19.39
N MET A 549 2.22 -1.81 19.56
CA MET A 549 2.00 -0.38 19.84
C MET A 549 1.82 -0.05 21.33
N GLN A 550 1.42 -1.01 22.18
CA GLN A 550 1.03 -0.75 23.57
C GLN A 550 2.11 -0.05 24.42
N SER A 551 3.39 -0.23 24.07
CA SER A 551 4.52 0.40 24.76
C SER A 551 4.58 1.93 24.56
N SER A 552 3.89 2.44 23.54
CA SER A 552 3.79 3.87 23.22
C SER A 552 2.62 4.57 23.93
N TYR A 553 1.70 3.81 24.54
CA TYR A 553 0.52 4.39 25.15
C TYR A 553 0.88 5.11 26.45
N ILE A 554 0.30 6.30 26.63
CA ILE A 554 0.44 7.04 27.88
C ILE A 554 -0.20 6.27 29.05
N ASP A 555 0.45 6.31 30.20
CA ASP A 555 -0.13 5.81 31.45
C ASP A 555 -1.15 6.82 31.99
N ILE A 556 -2.38 6.37 32.18
CA ILE A 556 -3.48 7.17 32.74
C ILE A 556 -3.90 6.69 34.14
N SER A 557 -3.24 5.67 34.70
CA SER A 557 -3.65 5.03 35.96
C SER A 557 -3.61 5.97 37.17
N THR A 558 -2.86 7.07 37.09
CA THR A 558 -2.72 8.08 38.14
C THR A 558 -3.57 9.33 37.92
N ALA A 559 -4.32 9.42 36.82
CA ALA A 559 -5.10 10.61 36.48
C ALA A 559 -6.43 10.64 37.25
N GLU A 560 -6.80 11.79 37.81
CA GLU A 560 -8.09 11.96 38.49
C GLU A 560 -9.25 12.02 37.48
N ASN A 561 -9.07 12.75 36.37
CA ASN A 561 -10.05 12.87 35.30
C ASN A 561 -9.43 12.58 33.93
N VAL A 562 -10.00 11.64 33.18
CA VAL A 562 -9.56 11.30 31.82
C VAL A 562 -10.70 11.53 30.84
N TYR A 563 -10.50 12.45 29.92
CA TYR A 563 -11.43 12.76 28.84
C TYR A 563 -10.93 12.18 27.53
N ILE A 564 -11.85 11.62 26.75
CA ILE A 564 -11.58 11.03 25.45
C ILE A 564 -12.05 11.98 24.36
N LEU A 565 -11.15 12.43 23.50
CA LEU A 565 -11.46 13.50 22.53
C LEU A 565 -12.64 13.12 21.63
N TRP A 566 -12.64 11.95 20.99
CA TRP A 566 -13.70 11.56 20.06
C TRP A 566 -15.09 11.40 20.71
N LYS A 567 -15.16 11.23 22.05
CA LYS A 567 -16.45 11.19 22.79
C LYS A 567 -17.00 12.59 23.11
N THR A 568 -16.11 13.59 23.11
CA THR A 568 -16.36 14.91 23.70
C THR A 568 -16.22 16.07 22.73
N TYR A 569 -15.56 15.87 21.59
CA TYR A 569 -15.33 16.88 20.56
C TYR A 569 -15.80 16.40 19.19
N SER A 570 -16.56 17.26 18.50
CA SER A 570 -16.88 17.13 17.07
C SER A 570 -16.77 18.51 16.42
N PRO A 571 -16.11 18.66 15.26
CA PRO A 571 -16.05 19.94 14.56
C PRO A 571 -17.44 20.51 14.26
N THR A 572 -18.38 19.65 13.84
CA THR A 572 -19.76 20.02 13.51
C THR A 572 -20.46 20.66 14.70
N TYR A 573 -20.46 20.02 15.88
CA TYR A 573 -21.20 20.51 17.04
C TYR A 573 -20.49 21.63 17.81
N SER A 574 -19.16 21.67 17.71
CA SER A 574 -18.32 22.68 18.38
C SER A 574 -18.16 23.98 17.58
N GLN A 575 -18.55 24.02 16.30
CA GLN A 575 -18.36 25.17 15.41
C GLN A 575 -18.93 26.48 15.98
N ALA A 576 -20.12 26.44 16.58
CA ALA A 576 -20.75 27.62 17.17
C ALA A 576 -19.94 28.17 18.36
N ILE A 577 -19.38 27.29 19.20
CA ILE A 577 -18.54 27.63 20.35
C ILE A 577 -17.24 28.29 19.88
N TYR A 578 -16.56 27.69 18.90
CA TYR A 578 -15.32 28.24 18.36
C TYR A 578 -15.56 29.57 17.64
N SER A 579 -16.69 29.70 16.94
CA SER A 579 -17.11 30.96 16.32
C SER A 579 -17.38 32.05 17.38
N ALA A 580 -18.00 31.70 18.50
CA ALA A 580 -18.20 32.61 19.62
C ALA A 580 -16.87 33.06 20.24
N ALA A 581 -15.93 32.14 20.44
CA ALA A 581 -14.58 32.44 20.95
C ALA A 581 -13.80 33.39 20.02
N ASN A 582 -14.02 33.33 18.71
CA ASN A 582 -13.44 34.30 17.79
C ASN A 582 -14.14 35.68 17.87
N LYS A 583 -15.47 35.70 17.99
CA LYS A 583 -16.28 36.94 18.05
C LYS A 583 -15.97 37.78 19.29
N ILE A 584 -15.65 37.17 20.42
CA ILE A 584 -15.41 37.93 21.68
C ILE A 584 -14.20 38.87 21.61
N SER A 585 -13.18 38.55 20.79
CA SER A 585 -11.99 39.40 20.61
C SER A 585 -12.31 40.80 20.06
N GLN A 586 -13.49 40.97 19.46
CA GLN A 586 -13.95 42.20 18.83
C GLN A 586 -15.16 42.83 19.55
N CYS A 587 -15.59 42.26 20.67
CA CYS A 587 -16.76 42.77 21.40
C CYS A 587 -16.40 43.92 22.36
N ASP A 588 -17.42 44.64 22.84
CA ASP A 588 -17.27 45.78 23.75
C ASP A 588 -16.89 45.41 25.19
N GLY A 589 -16.62 44.12 25.44
CA GLY A 589 -16.21 43.59 26.74
C GLY A 589 -17.27 43.60 27.83
N LYS A 590 -18.49 44.10 27.55
CA LYS A 590 -19.55 44.15 28.56
C LYS A 590 -20.06 42.74 28.84
N ASN A 591 -20.26 42.43 30.12
CA ASN A 591 -20.83 41.15 30.56
C ASN A 591 -22.16 40.83 29.84
N SER A 592 -23.02 41.82 29.58
CA SER A 592 -24.27 41.62 28.83
C SER A 592 -24.04 41.14 27.40
N THR A 593 -23.01 41.68 26.74
CA THR A 593 -22.67 41.34 25.34
C THR A 593 -22.09 39.93 25.27
N ILE A 594 -21.15 39.59 26.15
CA ILE A 594 -20.54 38.25 26.18
C ILE A 594 -21.59 37.18 26.53
N LYS A 595 -22.50 37.46 27.49
CA LYS A 595 -23.63 36.57 27.80
C LYS A 595 -24.56 36.35 26.62
N GLN A 596 -24.83 37.41 25.84
CA GLN A 596 -25.65 37.27 24.64
C GLN A 596 -24.96 36.37 23.60
N ILE A 597 -23.67 36.59 23.34
CA ILE A 597 -22.88 35.75 22.42
C ILE A 597 -22.88 34.28 22.87
N ALA A 598 -22.69 34.03 24.17
CA ALA A 598 -22.71 32.68 24.74
C ALA A 598 -24.09 32.01 24.53
N LYS A 599 -25.17 32.71 24.84
CA LYS A 599 -26.53 32.19 24.68
C LYS A 599 -26.87 31.88 23.22
N GLU A 600 -26.52 32.78 22.30
CA GLU A 600 -26.75 32.56 20.86
C GLU A 600 -25.99 31.32 20.36
N ALA A 601 -24.73 31.15 20.77
CA ALA A 601 -23.92 30.00 20.39
C ALA A 601 -24.42 28.69 21.01
N ALA A 602 -24.85 28.69 22.28
CA ALA A 602 -25.46 27.53 22.93
C ALA A 602 -26.75 27.08 22.22
N GLN A 603 -27.58 28.04 21.79
CA GLN A 603 -28.79 27.74 21.01
C GLN A 603 -28.47 27.17 19.63
N GLU A 604 -27.45 27.69 18.95
CA GLU A 604 -26.98 27.18 17.66
C GLU A 604 -26.44 25.74 17.80
N THR A 605 -25.64 25.45 18.82
CA THR A 605 -25.19 24.10 19.15
C THR A 605 -26.35 23.13 19.38
N LEU A 606 -27.36 23.53 20.16
CA LEU A 606 -28.56 22.71 20.37
C LEU A 606 -29.30 22.41 19.06
N MET A 607 -29.40 23.39 18.16
CA MET A 607 -30.03 23.18 16.86
C MET A 607 -29.25 22.18 16.01
N LEU A 608 -27.91 22.24 16.05
CA LEU A 608 -27.04 21.32 15.31
C LEU A 608 -27.08 19.89 15.86
N LEU A 609 -27.28 19.70 17.16
CA LEU A 609 -27.44 18.38 17.77
C LEU A 609 -28.83 17.76 17.54
N ALA A 610 -29.85 18.59 17.28
CA ALA A 610 -31.23 18.13 17.07
C ALA A 610 -31.57 17.80 15.60
N GLY A 611 -30.72 18.18 14.66
CA GLY A 611 -30.84 17.89 13.23
C GLY A 611 -29.98 16.71 12.83
#